data_AF-A0A353RD29-F1
#
_entry.id   AF-A0A353RD29-F1
#
_cell.length_a   1.000
_cell.length_b   1.000
_cell.length_c   1.000
_cell.angle_alpha   90.00
_cell.angle_beta   90.00
_cell.angle_gamma   90.00
#
_symmetry.space_group_name_H-M   'P 1'
#
loop_
_entity.id
_entity.type
_entity.pdbx_description
1 polymer ?
#
loop_
_entity_poly.entity_id
_entity_poly.type
_entity_poly.pdbx_seq_one_letter_code
_entity_poly.pdbx_strand_id
1 'polypeptide(L)'
;ELNRLLVSHETAPVSSGVTLAELLRRPQLDYRALSPADPDRPAYPGAIFENVEIELKYEGYIRRQKAQIAEMRRLENRRLPQDADYT
;
A
#
# COMPACT_ATOMS: atom_id res chain seq x y z
N GLU A 1 0.65 -6.34 25.13
CA GLU A 1 -0.21 -5.16 24.86
C GLU A 1 -0.64 -5.11 23.40
N LEU A 2 0.30 -5.09 22.45
CA LEU A 2 0.03 -5.12 21.00
C LEU A 2 -0.97 -6.21 20.58
N ASN A 3 -0.79 -7.47 20.95
CA ASN A 3 -1.73 -8.54 20.57
C ASN A 3 -3.16 -8.33 21.09
N ARG A 4 -3.34 -7.64 22.22
CA ARG A 4 -4.68 -7.30 22.73
C ARG A 4 -5.34 -6.26 21.82
N LEU A 5 -4.57 -5.26 21.37
CA LEU A 5 -4.99 -4.24 20.42
C LEU A 5 -5.34 -4.85 19.06
N LEU A 6 -4.50 -5.76 18.56
CA LEU A 6 -4.75 -6.47 17.30
C LEU A 6 -6.07 -7.26 17.37
N VAL A 7 -6.29 -8.02 18.44
CA VAL A 7 -7.52 -8.78 18.63
C VAL A 7 -8.74 -7.87 18.80
N SER A 8 -8.62 -6.72 19.47
CA SER A 8 -9.74 -5.76 19.60
C SER A 8 -10.11 -5.08 18.27
N HIS A 9 -9.19 -5.06 17.30
CA HIS A 9 -9.42 -4.63 15.93
C HIS A 9 -9.75 -5.79 14.98
N GLU A 10 -10.16 -6.95 15.52
CA GLU A 10 -10.58 -8.12 14.73
C GLU A 10 -9.49 -8.60 13.73
N THR A 11 -8.22 -8.43 14.09
CA THR A 11 -7.09 -8.90 13.29
C THR A 11 -6.24 -9.91 14.05
N ALA A 12 -5.56 -10.78 13.30
CA ALA A 12 -4.81 -11.89 13.87
C ALA A 12 -3.68 -11.39 14.79
N PRO A 13 -3.42 -12.03 15.94
CA PRO A 13 -2.25 -11.69 16.74
C PRO A 13 -0.95 -12.00 15.97
N VAL A 14 0.16 -11.42 16.41
CA VAL A 14 1.50 -11.74 15.90
C VAL A 14 2.27 -12.62 16.90
N SER A 15 3.05 -13.56 16.36
CA SER A 15 3.85 -14.53 17.12
C SER A 15 5.35 -14.24 17.11
N SER A 16 5.82 -13.39 16.19
CA SER A 16 7.22 -12.95 16.05
C SER A 16 7.30 -11.44 15.84
N GLY A 17 8.52 -10.91 15.73
CA GLY A 17 8.73 -9.51 15.37
C GLY A 17 8.02 -9.17 14.06
N VAL A 18 7.31 -8.06 14.05
CA VAL A 18 6.55 -7.53 12.91
C VAL A 18 6.86 -6.05 12.77
N THR A 19 6.92 -5.56 11.55
CA THR A 19 7.08 -4.13 11.28
C THR A 19 5.76 -3.40 11.38
N LEU A 20 5.80 -2.10 11.72
CA LEU A 20 4.60 -1.26 11.71
C LEU A 20 3.95 -1.22 10.31
N ALA A 21 4.77 -1.23 9.26
CA ALA A 21 4.32 -1.25 7.87
C ALA A 21 3.49 -2.51 7.53
N GLU A 22 3.90 -3.68 8.02
CA GLU A 22 3.16 -4.93 7.85
C GLU A 22 1.81 -4.93 8.59
N LEU A 23 1.75 -4.28 9.75
CA LEU A 23 0.50 -4.10 10.47
C LEU A 23 -0.45 -3.13 9.73
N LEU A 24 0.08 -2.02 9.20
CA LEU A 24 -0.70 -1.03 8.43
C LEU A 24 -1.28 -1.59 7.12
N ARG A 25 -0.68 -2.64 6.55
CA ARG A 25 -1.25 -3.35 5.40
C ARG A 25 -2.56 -4.08 5.73
N ARG A 26 -2.87 -4.30 7.01
CA ARG A 26 -4.10 -4.97 7.41
C ARG A 26 -5.27 -3.99 7.33
N PRO A 27 -6.36 -4.34 6.63
CA PRO A 27 -7.45 -3.40 6.36
C PRO A 27 -8.17 -2.93 7.65
N GLN A 28 -8.10 -3.73 8.73
CA GLN A 28 -8.73 -3.40 10.01
C GLN A 28 -7.94 -2.38 10.87
N LEU A 29 -6.70 -2.06 10.46
CA LEU A 29 -5.81 -1.19 11.21
C LEU A 29 -5.59 0.11 10.45
N ASP A 30 -5.58 1.22 11.19
CA ASP A 30 -5.12 2.52 10.73
C ASP A 30 -3.91 2.96 11.56
N TYR A 31 -3.23 4.03 11.14
CA TYR A 31 -2.05 4.53 11.86
C TYR A 31 -2.39 4.98 13.28
N ARG A 32 -3.61 5.48 13.52
CA ARG A 32 -4.03 5.98 14.84
C ARG A 32 -4.20 4.83 15.84
N ALA A 33 -4.79 3.72 15.41
CA ALA A 33 -4.95 2.51 16.19
C ALA A 33 -3.59 1.98 16.66
N LEU A 34 -2.54 2.11 15.82
CA LEU A 34 -1.20 1.65 16.15
C LEU A 34 -0.35 2.67 16.93
N SER A 35 -0.89 3.85 17.26
CA SER A 35 -0.15 4.86 18.04
C SER A 35 0.44 4.38 19.37
N PRO A 36 -0.18 3.45 20.15
CA PRO A 36 0.45 2.91 21.35
C PRO A 36 1.71 2.09 21.07
N ALA A 37 1.86 1.58 19.83
CA ALA A 37 3.03 0.82 19.39
C ALA A 37 4.12 1.72 18.76
N ASP A 38 3.86 3.01 18.60
CA ASP A 38 4.77 4.00 18.02
C ASP A 38 4.79 5.29 18.86
N PRO A 39 5.33 5.22 20.11
CA PRO A 39 5.29 6.34 21.05
C PRO A 39 6.15 7.53 20.62
N ASP A 40 7.22 7.27 19.85
CA ASP A 40 8.19 8.28 19.41
C ASP A 40 7.84 8.88 18.03
N ARG A 41 6.60 8.67 17.58
CA ARG A 41 6.18 9.13 16.25
C ARG A 41 6.28 10.66 16.12
N PRO A 42 6.75 11.16 14.96
CA PRO A 42 6.80 12.58 14.71
C PRO A 42 5.40 13.21 14.67
N ALA A 43 5.30 14.46 15.11
CA ALA A 43 4.05 15.22 15.08
C ALA A 43 3.78 15.79 13.67
N TYR A 44 3.34 14.92 12.76
CA TYR A 44 2.94 15.31 11.41
C TYR A 44 1.43 15.54 11.29
N PRO A 45 0.99 16.31 10.27
CA PRO A 45 -0.43 16.43 9.94
C PRO A 45 -1.07 15.07 9.66
N GLY A 46 -2.35 14.91 10.00
CA GLY A 46 -3.11 13.68 9.74
C GLY A 46 -3.05 13.22 8.28
N ALA A 47 -3.04 14.16 7.33
CA ALA A 47 -2.90 13.88 5.90
C ALA A 47 -1.60 13.14 5.54
N ILE A 48 -0.50 13.34 6.29
CA ILE A 48 0.75 12.61 6.05
C ILE A 48 0.58 11.14 6.45
N PHE A 49 0.00 10.88 7.62
CA PHE A 49 -0.26 9.51 8.08
C PHE A 49 -1.25 8.78 7.17
N GLU A 50 -2.29 9.47 6.71
CA GLU A 50 -3.25 8.94 5.75
C GLU A 50 -2.58 8.57 4.42
N ASN A 51 -1.70 9.43 3.89
CA ASN A 51 -0.94 9.11 2.67
C ASN A 51 -0.07 7.85 2.85
N VAL A 52 0.64 7.74 3.98
CA VAL A 52 1.45 6.55 4.29
C VAL A 52 0.58 5.29 4.36
N GLU A 53 -0.59 5.38 4.99
CA GLU A 53 -1.52 4.27 5.09
C GLU A 53 -2.04 3.83 3.71
N ILE A 54 -2.40 4.79 2.85
CA ILE A 54 -2.82 4.52 1.47
C ILE A 54 -1.68 3.87 0.68
N GLU A 55 -0.48 4.41 0.74
CA GLU A 55 0.67 3.87 0.00
C GLU A 55 0.96 2.42 0.41
N LEU A 56 0.92 2.11 1.71
CA LEU A 56 1.17 0.77 2.23
C LEU A 56 0.04 -0.21 1.89
N LYS A 57 -1.22 0.15 2.11
CA LYS A 57 -2.38 -0.72 1.86
C LYS A 57 -2.55 -1.03 0.37
N TYR A 58 -2.27 -0.06 -0.49
CA TYR A 58 -2.51 -0.17 -1.92
C TYR A 58 -1.25 -0.40 -2.75
N GLU A 59 -0.07 -0.58 -2.13
CA GLU A 59 1.22 -0.74 -2.80
C GLU A 59 1.18 -1.72 -3.98
N GLY A 60 0.62 -2.91 -3.76
CA GLY A 60 0.53 -3.95 -4.79
C GLY A 60 -0.37 -3.55 -5.97
N TYR A 61 -1.50 -2.90 -5.69
CA TYR A 61 -2.42 -2.42 -6.71
C TYR A 61 -1.80 -1.27 -7.50
N ILE A 62 -1.19 -0.30 -6.81
CA ILE A 62 -0.48 0.84 -7.40
C ILE A 62 0.64 0.32 -8.31
N ARG A 63 1.42 -0.67 -7.87
CA ARG A 63 2.48 -1.27 -8.67
C ARG A 63 1.94 -1.93 -9.93
N ARG A 64 0.85 -2.68 -9.83
CA ARG A 64 0.20 -3.31 -10.99
C ARG A 64 -0.33 -2.27 -11.98
N GLN A 65 -0.99 -1.21 -11.49
CA GLN A 65 -1.49 -0.14 -12.35
C GLN A 65 -0.34 0.60 -13.05
N LYS A 66 0.75 0.90 -12.34
CA LYS A 66 1.96 1.51 -12.94
C LYS A 66 2.56 0.63 -14.05
N ALA A 67 2.59 -0.68 -13.87
CA ALA A 67 3.07 -1.61 -14.90
C ALA A 67 2.17 -1.61 -16.15
N GLN A 68 0.85 -1.58 -15.96
CA GLN A 68 -0.11 -1.47 -17.07
C GLN A 68 0.05 -0.16 -17.84
N ILE A 69 0.22 0.97 -17.14
CA ILE A 69 0.47 2.27 -17.75
C ILE A 69 1.77 2.25 -18.56
N ALA A 70 2.84 1.64 -18.03
CA ALA A 70 4.11 1.54 -18.74
C ALA A 70 3.98 0.73 -20.04
N GLU A 71 3.25 -0.39 -20.01
CA GLU A 71 3.01 -1.21 -21.21
C GLU A 71 2.14 -0.47 -22.24
N MET A 72 1.09 0.22 -21.79
CA MET A 72 0.25 1.03 -22.67
C MET A 72 1.07 2.12 -23.37
N ARG A 73 1.91 2.85 -22.63
CA ARG A 73 2.81 3.86 -23.20
C ARG A 73 3.80 3.25 -24.19
N ARG A 74 4.28 2.03 -23.94
CA ARG A 74 5.17 1.32 -24.86
C ARG A 74 4.47 1.03 -26.20
N LEU A 75 3.21 0.63 -26.15
CA LEU A 75 2.39 0.36 -27.33
C LEU A 75 2.01 1.64 -28.07
N GLU A 76 1.61 2.71 -27.37
CA GLU A 76 1.30 4.02 -27.97
C GLU A 76 2.47 4.60 -28.76
N ASN A 77 3.70 4.40 -28.29
CA ASN A 77 4.90 4.89 -28.95
C ASN A 77 5.35 4.01 -30.14
N ARG A 78 4.70 2.86 -30.38
CA ARG A 78 5.03 1.98 -31.49
C ARG A 78 4.37 2.48 -32.77
N ARG A 79 5.18 2.92 -33.73
CA ARG A 79 4.69 3.25 -35.07
C ARG A 79 4.18 1.98 -35.76
N LEU A 80 3.04 2.09 -36.43
CA LEU A 80 2.53 1.03 -37.29
C LEU A 80 3.37 0.96 -38.58
N PRO A 81 3.65 -0.24 -39.11
CA PRO A 81 4.21 -0.40 -40.45
C PRO A 81 3.28 0.24 -41.48
N GLN A 82 3.84 0.97 -42.44
CA GLN A 82 3.05 1.63 -43.49
C GLN A 82 2.50 0.62 -44.51
N ASP A 83 3.14 -0.54 -44.58
CA ASP A 83 2.94 -1.65 -45.50
C ASP A 83 2.25 -2.85 -44.82
N ALA A 84 1.60 -2.64 -43.68
CA ALA A 84 0.87 -3.69 -42.99
C ALA A 84 -0.30 -4.21 -43.86
N ASP A 85 -0.27 -5.50 -44.20
CA ASP A 85 -1.38 -6.21 -44.83
C ASP A 85 -2.38 -6.63 -43.74
N TYR A 86 -3.63 -6.20 -43.90
CA TYR A 86 -4.74 -6.43 -42.95
C TYR A 86 -5.80 -7.39 -43.51
N THR A 87 -5.50 -8.08 -44.62
CA THR A 87 -6.40 -9.02 -45.29
C THR A 87 -6.52 -10.35 -44.53
#